data_AF-A0A7S0A9E9-F1
#
_entry.id   AF-A0A7S0A9E9-F1
#
_cell.length_a   1.000
_cell.length_b   1.000
_cell.length_c   1.000
_cell.angle_alpha   90.00
_cell.angle_beta   90.00
_cell.angle_gamma   90.00
#
_symmetry.space_group_name_H-M   'P 1'
#
loop_
_entity.id
_entity.type
_entity.pdbx_description
1 polymer ?
#
loop_
_entity_poly.entity_id
_entity_poly.type
_entity_poly.pdbx_seq_one_letter_code
_entity_poly.pdbx_strand_id
1 'polypeptide(L)'
;GTRLNGIVGILCGWLVMLQSQKVMRDLHELPRQVREFSIDAAQCGCCNLGHRLPDGTEIPCDRELILESLGGWMAQGASSGTDLSTTALSELLSERISEHFTPLASLSSGAVVP
;
A
#
# COMPACT_ATOMS: atom_id res chain seq x y z
N GLY A 1 -26.08 -34.67 16.38
CA GLY A 1 -25.07 -34.38 15.33
C GLY A 1 -25.49 -33.25 14.41
N THR A 2 -26.52 -33.46 13.59
CA THR A 2 -26.88 -32.59 12.45
C THR A 2 -27.29 -31.15 12.82
N ARG A 3 -28.00 -30.94 13.94
CA ARG A 3 -28.42 -29.59 14.38
C ARG A 3 -27.27 -28.70 14.84
N LEU A 4 -26.24 -29.27 15.46
CA LEU A 4 -25.04 -28.54 15.89
C LEU A 4 -24.23 -28.09 14.66
N ASN A 5 -24.08 -28.96 13.66
CA ASN A 5 -23.39 -28.65 12.42
C ASN A 5 -24.08 -27.51 11.64
N GLY A 6 -25.42 -27.47 11.64
CA GLY A 6 -26.18 -26.38 11.02
C GLY A 6 -25.95 -25.03 11.71
N ILE A 7 -25.97 -25.00 13.05
CA ILE A 7 -25.70 -23.77 13.83
C ILE A 7 -24.28 -23.28 13.59
N VAL A 8 -23.29 -24.19 13.61
CA VAL A 8 -21.89 -23.85 13.32
C VAL A 8 -21.75 -23.27 11.91
N GLY A 9 -22.41 -23.86 10.90
CA GLY A 9 -22.39 -23.34 9.53
C GLY A 9 -22.97 -21.93 9.41
N ILE A 10 -24.08 -21.64 10.11
CA ILE A 10 -24.70 -20.30 10.11
C ILE A 10 -23.77 -19.28 10.78
N LEU A 11 -23.19 -19.63 11.94
CA LEU A 11 -22.26 -18.74 12.65
C LEU A 11 -21.00 -18.47 11.80
N CYS A 12 -20.42 -19.49 11.18
CA CYS A 12 -19.28 -19.33 10.27
C CYS A 12 -19.64 -18.46 9.07
N GLY A 13 -20.79 -18.70 8.41
CA GLY A 13 -21.24 -17.91 7.27
C GLY A 13 -21.46 -16.44 7.64
N TRP A 14 -22.05 -16.18 8.80
CA TRP A 14 -22.27 -14.82 9.30
C TRP A 14 -20.95 -14.10 9.62
N LEU A 15 -20.00 -14.79 10.27
CA LEU A 15 -18.66 -14.25 10.52
C LEU A 15 -17.93 -13.92 9.22
N VAL A 16 -18.00 -14.79 8.21
CA VAL A 16 -17.40 -14.54 6.89
C VAL A 16 -18.02 -13.31 6.23
N MET A 17 -19.35 -13.16 6.27
CA MET A 17 -20.03 -11.97 5.74
C MET A 17 -19.61 -10.68 6.47
N LEU A 18 -19.47 -10.71 7.80
CA LEU A 18 -19.03 -9.54 8.57
C LEU A 18 -17.59 -9.12 8.25
N GLN A 19 -16.73 -10.08 7.91
CA GLN A 19 -15.34 -9.79 7.54
C GLN A 19 -15.23 -9.34 6.08
N SER A 20 -16.03 -9.92 5.16
CA SER A 20 -16.01 -9.53 3.75
C SER A 20 -16.43 -8.06 3.55
N GLN A 21 -17.34 -7.53 4.37
CA GLN A 21 -17.71 -6.10 4.32
C GLN A 21 -16.56 -5.16 4.66
N LYS A 22 -15.61 -5.57 5.51
CA LYS A 22 -14.41 -4.77 5.79
C LYS A 22 -13.49 -4.78 4.57
N VAL A 23 -13.18 -5.98 4.08
CA VAL A 23 -12.34 -6.18 2.89
C VAL A 23 -12.90 -5.42 1.68
N MET A 24 -14.19 -5.48 1.42
CA MET A 24 -14.80 -4.78 0.28
C MET A 24 -14.71 -3.25 0.40
N ARG A 25 -14.82 -2.70 1.61
CA ARG A 25 -14.61 -1.26 1.83
C ARG A 25 -13.15 -0.88 1.61
N ASP A 26 -12.23 -1.67 2.15
CA ASP A 26 -10.80 -1.41 2.00
C ASP A 26 -10.39 -1.49 0.52
N LEU A 27 -10.93 -2.46 -0.22
CA LEU A 27 -10.73 -2.60 -1.67
C LEU A 27 -11.35 -1.46 -2.48
N HIS A 28 -12.50 -0.92 -2.05
CA HIS A 28 -13.11 0.23 -2.69
C HIS A 28 -12.28 1.50 -2.52
N GLU A 29 -11.61 1.61 -1.38
CA GLU A 29 -10.84 2.77 -0.98
C GLU A 29 -9.39 2.73 -1.50
N LEU A 30 -8.86 1.53 -1.74
CA LEU A 30 -7.49 1.29 -2.19
C LEU A 30 -7.09 2.11 -3.44
N PRO A 31 -7.90 2.20 -4.52
CA PRO A 31 -7.53 2.98 -5.70
C PRO A 31 -7.38 4.47 -5.42
N ARG A 32 -8.16 5.00 -4.47
CA ARG A 32 -8.07 6.39 -4.03
C ARG A 32 -6.80 6.60 -3.20
N GLN A 33 -6.56 5.72 -2.22
CA GLN A 33 -5.37 5.76 -1.36
C GLN A 33 -4.08 5.67 -2.18
N VAL A 34 -4.05 4.81 -3.20
CA VAL A 34 -2.91 4.67 -4.12
C VAL A 34 -2.70 5.92 -4.97
N ARG A 35 -3.77 6.52 -5.51
CA ARG A 35 -3.68 7.71 -6.36
C ARG A 35 -3.22 8.95 -5.59
N GLU A 36 -3.64 9.06 -4.35
CA GLU A 36 -3.28 10.17 -3.47
C GLU A 36 -2.02 9.89 -2.64
N PHE A 37 -1.44 8.70 -2.77
CA PHE A 37 -0.22 8.34 -2.06
C PHE A 37 0.91 9.26 -2.50
N SER A 38 1.58 9.89 -1.54
CA SER A 38 2.79 10.66 -1.74
C SER A 38 3.82 10.22 -0.73
N ILE A 39 4.98 9.79 -1.22
CA ILE A 39 6.07 9.38 -0.33
C ILE A 39 6.61 10.58 0.46
N ASP A 40 6.55 11.81 -0.07
CA ASP A 40 6.91 13.04 0.66
C ASP A 40 5.95 13.37 1.81
N ALA A 41 4.66 13.02 1.68
CA ALA A 41 3.66 13.22 2.72
C ALA A 41 3.57 12.05 3.72
N ALA A 42 4.25 10.93 3.45
CA ALA A 42 4.21 9.74 4.29
C ALA A 42 4.98 9.97 5.62
N GLN A 43 4.35 9.63 6.75
CA GLN A 43 4.97 9.71 8.06
C GLN A 43 5.37 8.30 8.55
N CYS A 44 6.66 8.15 8.88
CA CYS A 44 7.21 6.93 9.49
C CYS A 44 7.15 7.01 11.02
N GLY A 45 7.48 5.91 11.70
CA GLY A 45 7.56 5.89 13.16
C GLY A 45 8.53 6.96 13.72
N CYS A 46 9.65 7.18 13.03
CA CYS A 46 10.61 8.23 13.37
C CYS A 46 10.06 9.66 13.23
N CYS A 47 9.12 9.92 12.30
CA CYS A 47 8.50 11.23 12.13
C CYS A 47 7.66 11.62 13.36
N ASN A 48 6.94 10.67 13.93
CA ASN A 48 6.13 10.89 15.14
C ASN A 48 6.98 11.18 16.39
N LEU A 49 8.25 10.73 16.38
CA LEU A 49 9.23 10.99 17.45
C LEU A 49 10.11 12.22 17.15
N GLY A 50 9.84 12.94 16.05
CA GLY A 50 10.61 14.13 15.66
C GLY A 50 12.06 13.82 15.29
N HIS A 51 12.31 12.65 14.70
CA HIS A 51 13.66 12.20 14.30
C HIS A 51 14.67 12.19 15.44
N ARG A 52 14.21 11.91 16.67
CA ARG A 52 15.07 11.80 17.85
C ARG A 52 14.84 10.51 18.61
N LEU A 53 15.94 9.90 19.02
CA LEU A 53 15.96 8.81 20.00
C LEU A 53 15.72 9.36 21.43
N PRO A 54 15.36 8.50 22.40
CA PRO A 54 15.14 8.92 23.80
C PRO A 54 16.36 9.55 24.49
N ASP A 55 17.57 9.26 24.00
CA ASP A 55 18.84 9.84 24.45
C ASP A 55 19.13 11.22 23.81
N GLY A 56 18.26 11.68 22.91
CA GLY A 56 18.38 12.95 22.19
C GLY A 56 19.12 12.87 20.86
N THR A 57 19.64 11.70 20.48
CA THR A 57 20.37 11.49 19.23
C THR A 57 19.45 11.70 18.03
N GLU A 58 19.87 12.54 17.07
CA GLU A 58 19.17 12.73 15.80
C GLU A 58 19.40 11.53 14.88
N ILE A 59 18.32 11.06 14.25
CA ILE A 59 18.35 9.93 13.33
C ILE A 59 17.84 10.34 11.94
N PRO A 60 18.38 9.76 10.86
CA PRO A 60 17.81 9.95 9.53
C PRO A 60 16.38 9.40 9.47
N CYS A 61 15.59 9.90 8.51
CA CYS A 61 14.23 9.41 8.31
C CYS A 61 14.26 8.02 7.66
N ASP A 62 13.42 7.08 8.12
CA ASP A 62 13.28 5.77 7.47
C ASP A 62 12.93 5.91 5.97
N ARG A 63 12.23 6.99 5.59
CA ARG A 63 11.93 7.34 4.20
C ARG A 63 13.19 7.52 3.35
N GLU A 64 14.22 8.17 3.89
CA GLU A 64 15.48 8.42 3.16
C GLU A 64 16.15 7.10 2.83
N LEU A 65 16.21 6.19 3.81
CA LEU A 65 16.77 4.85 3.63
C LEU A 65 16.01 4.03 2.58
N ILE A 66 14.67 4.10 2.59
CA ILE A 66 13.82 3.42 1.60
C ILE A 66 14.07 3.99 0.19
N LEU A 67 14.11 5.31 0.05
CA LEU A 67 14.35 5.97 -1.24
C LEU A 67 15.75 5.66 -1.78
N GLU A 68 16.76 5.65 -0.94
CA GLU A 68 18.13 5.27 -1.33
C GLU A 68 18.19 3.81 -1.81
N SER A 69 17.55 2.90 -1.07
CA SER A 69 17.47 1.48 -1.44
C SER A 69 16.73 1.28 -2.77
N LEU A 70 15.61 1.97 -2.96
CA LEU A 70 14.83 1.95 -4.21
C LEU A 70 15.64 2.53 -5.37
N GLY A 71 16.39 3.61 -5.16
CA GLY A 71 17.34 4.17 -6.12
C GLY A 71 18.37 3.13 -6.55
N GLY A 72 18.97 2.44 -5.59
CA GLY A 72 19.90 1.35 -5.84
C GLY A 72 19.29 0.19 -6.64
N TRP A 73 18.06 -0.23 -6.32
CA TRP A 73 17.38 -1.30 -7.05
C TRP A 73 17.01 -0.91 -8.48
N MET A 74 16.55 0.32 -8.69
CA MET A 74 16.20 0.79 -10.02
C MET A 74 17.43 1.05 -10.89
N ALA A 75 18.54 1.53 -10.31
CA ALA A 75 19.81 1.67 -11.01
C ALA A 75 20.39 0.31 -11.44
N GLN A 76 20.18 -0.76 -10.67
CA GLN A 76 20.61 -2.12 -11.04
C GLN A 76 19.79 -2.73 -12.19
N GLY A 77 18.51 -2.34 -12.32
CA GLY A 77 17.64 -2.76 -13.42
C GLY A 77 17.77 -1.90 -14.69
N ALA A 78 18.16 -0.63 -14.54
CA ALA A 78 18.38 0.29 -15.65
C ALA A 78 19.84 0.22 -16.11
N SER A 79 20.12 -0.56 -17.15
CA SER A 79 21.44 -0.64 -17.79
C SER A 79 21.86 0.63 -18.55
N SER A 80 21.43 1.82 -18.11
CA SER A 80 21.78 3.11 -18.72
C SER A 80 21.83 4.18 -17.64
N GLY A 81 23.05 4.59 -17.29
CA GLY A 81 23.39 5.44 -16.16
C GLY A 81 22.78 6.84 -16.22
N THR A 82 21.59 6.97 -15.64
CA THR A 82 21.02 8.27 -15.28
C THR A 82 20.95 8.34 -13.76
N ASP A 83 21.57 9.37 -13.20
CA ASP A 83 21.47 9.71 -11.78
C ASP A 83 20.02 10.05 -11.49
N LEU A 84 19.26 9.06 -11.02
CA LEU A 84 17.84 9.20 -10.76
C LEU A 84 17.68 9.94 -9.43
N SER A 85 17.38 11.23 -9.50
CA SER A 85 17.06 12.07 -8.34
C SER A 85 15.93 11.44 -7.51
N THR A 86 16.00 11.56 -6.18
CA THR A 86 14.99 11.07 -5.23
C THR A 86 13.57 11.58 -5.52
N THR A 87 13.45 12.74 -6.17
CA THR A 87 12.18 13.32 -6.66
C THR A 87 11.66 12.64 -7.92
N ALA A 88 12.53 12.30 -8.87
CA ALA A 88 12.12 11.53 -10.04
C ALA A 88 11.71 10.09 -9.64
N LEU A 89 12.38 9.57 -8.61
CA LEU A 89 12.06 8.29 -7.99
C LEU A 89 10.65 8.27 -7.39
N SER A 90 10.29 9.30 -6.62
CA SER A 90 8.98 9.38 -5.97
C SER A 90 7.84 9.51 -6.97
N GLU A 91 8.05 10.25 -8.05
CA GLU A 91 7.09 10.41 -9.14
C GLU A 91 6.87 9.08 -9.88
N LEU A 92 7.95 8.40 -10.30
CA LEU A 92 7.89 7.09 -10.95
C LEU A 92 7.26 6.02 -10.07
N LEU A 93 7.53 6.06 -8.75
CA LEU A 93 6.92 5.13 -7.81
C LEU A 93 5.41 5.34 -7.71
N SER A 94 4.99 6.60 -7.62
CA SER A 94 3.56 6.97 -7.54
C SER A 94 2.82 6.57 -8.82
N GLU A 95 3.44 6.79 -9.98
CA GLU A 95 2.91 6.37 -11.27
C GLU A 95 2.79 4.85 -11.36
N ARG A 96 3.86 4.09 -11.05
CA ARG A 96 3.86 2.61 -11.11
C ARG A 96 2.86 1.96 -10.16
N ILE A 97 2.74 2.46 -8.93
CA ILE A 97 1.75 1.96 -7.98
C ILE A 97 0.35 2.22 -8.53
N SER A 98 0.11 3.40 -9.14
CA SER A 98 -1.19 3.71 -9.74
C SER A 98 -1.54 2.81 -10.94
N GLU A 99 -0.59 2.50 -11.82
CA GLU A 99 -0.83 1.63 -12.99
C GLU A 99 -1.11 0.17 -12.58
N HIS A 100 -0.42 -0.36 -11.57
CA HIS A 100 -0.54 -1.78 -11.21
C HIS A 100 -1.72 -2.07 -10.25
N PHE A 101 -2.22 -1.07 -9.52
CA PHE A 101 -3.34 -1.25 -8.57
C PHE A 101 -4.70 -0.76 -9.07
N THR A 102 -4.77 -0.10 -10.23
CA THR A 102 -6.05 0.29 -10.87
C THR A 102 -6.95 -0.84 -11.41
N PRO A 103 -6.56 -2.12 -11.61
CA PRO A 103 -7.48 -3.14 -12.13
C PRO A 103 -8.64 -3.49 -11.17
N LEU A 104 -8.58 -3.07 -9.91
CA LEU A 104 -9.62 -3.40 -8.91
C LEU A 104 -10.87 -2.51 -9.03
N ALA A 105 -10.75 -1.32 -9.62
CA ALA A 105 -11.90 -0.44 -9.82
C ALA A 105 -12.87 -1.00 -10.88
N SER A 106 -12.37 -1.67 -11.92
CA SER A 106 -13.17 -2.26 -13.00
C SER A 106 -13.86 -3.57 -12.61
N LEU A 107 -13.41 -4.28 -11.56
CA LEU A 107 -14.14 -5.45 -11.03
C LEU A 107 -15.33 -5.09 -10.14
N SER A 108 -15.35 -3.89 -9.55
CA SER A 108 -16.46 -3.44 -8.68
C SER A 108 -17.66 -2.90 -9.45
N SER A 109 -17.48 -2.54 -10.72
CA SER A 109 -18.56 -2.23 -11.65
C SER A 109 -18.81 -3.46 -12.51
N GLY A 110 -20.00 -4.06 -12.44
CA GLY A 110 -20.38 -5.22 -13.24
C GLY A 110 -20.42 -4.96 -14.76
N ALA A 111 -19.30 -4.58 -15.35
CA ALA A 111 -19.11 -4.50 -16.78
C ALA A 111 -18.81 -5.92 -17.28
N VAL A 112 -19.86 -6.59 -17.73
CA VAL A 112 -19.75 -7.70 -18.68
C VAL A 112 -19.01 -7.13 -19.91
N VAL A 113 -17.76 -7.56 -20.11
CA VAL A 113 -17.03 -7.36 -21.35
C VAL A 113 -17.60 -8.34 -22.38
N PRO A 114 -17.94 -7.91 -23.61
CA PRO A 114 -18.48 -8.80 -24.65
C PRO A 114 -17.51 -9.90 -25.08
#